data_AF-A0A1F9CFM1-F1
#
_entry.id   AF-A0A1F9CFM1-F1
#
_cell.length_a   1.000
_cell.length_b   1.000
_cell.length_c   1.000
_cell.angle_alpha   90.00
_cell.angle_beta   90.00
_cell.angle_gamma   90.00
#
_symmetry.space_group_name_H-M   'P 1'
#
loop_
_entity.id
_entity.type
_entity.pdbx_description
1 polymer ?
#
loop_
_entity_poly.entity_id
_entity_poly.type
_entity_poly.pdbx_seq_one_letter_code
_entity_poly.pdbx_strand_id
1 'polypeptide(L)'
;MDTSEQLHASDLDLSAYVDEELGRAQRVRVEAHLEVCAHCRDAVERFRRLTSMLRAVEGEEMADLPRISLWPAIAREIAGGGAVSQSLADRWRQWAPSWARPVWVPLAAAAVFALALVIPLVHQTTTSQADEAIVESVDQGEVMVLRGDKNSTIIWVFKK
;
A
#
# COMPACT_ATOMS: atom_id res chain seq x y z
N MET A 1 36.56 -5.10 -17.54
CA MET A 1 36.94 -6.26 -16.71
C MET A 1 37.01 -5.80 -15.28
N ASP A 2 35.93 -6.00 -14.53
CA ASP A 2 36.03 -6.66 -13.22
C ASP A 2 34.71 -7.40 -12.98
N THR A 3 34.87 -8.68 -12.70
CA THR A 3 33.83 -9.68 -12.50
C THR A 3 33.50 -9.69 -11.02
N SER A 4 32.30 -9.26 -10.64
CA SER A 4 31.82 -9.48 -9.29
C SER A 4 30.30 -9.49 -9.22
N GLU A 5 29.72 -10.68 -9.34
CA GLU A 5 28.61 -11.12 -8.50
C GLU A 5 29.05 -11.11 -7.02
N GLN A 6 29.56 -9.99 -6.52
CA GLN A 6 29.66 -9.74 -5.09
C GLN A 6 28.25 -9.31 -4.67
N LEU A 7 27.52 -10.24 -4.07
CA LEU A 7 26.20 -10.00 -3.48
C LEU A 7 26.32 -8.94 -2.38
N HIS A 8 26.23 -7.67 -2.77
CA HIS A 8 26.16 -6.54 -1.87
C HIS A 8 24.79 -6.52 -1.17
N ALA A 9 24.75 -5.98 0.05
CA ALA A 9 23.48 -5.63 0.67
C ALA A 9 22.77 -4.57 -0.17
N SER A 10 21.44 -4.63 -0.23
CA SER A 10 20.65 -3.67 -1.00
C SER A 10 20.77 -2.27 -0.40
N ASP A 11 20.74 -1.22 -1.25
CA ASP A 11 20.80 0.16 -0.77
C ASP A 11 19.63 0.49 0.19
N LEU A 12 18.47 -0.14 -0.01
CA LEU A 12 17.33 -0.02 0.89
C LEU A 12 17.63 -0.59 2.28
N ASP A 13 18.23 -1.80 2.36
CA ASP A 13 18.61 -2.40 3.64
C ASP A 13 19.69 -1.57 4.34
N LEU A 14 20.64 -1.00 3.59
CA LEU A 14 21.69 -0.15 4.15
C LEU A 14 21.16 1.19 4.68
N SER A 15 20.20 1.81 3.99
CA SER A 15 19.50 3.01 4.49
C SER A 15 18.68 2.67 5.73
N ALA A 16 17.85 1.63 5.66
CA ALA A 16 17.05 1.17 6.80
C ALA A 16 17.92 0.76 8.00
N TYR A 17 19.13 0.26 7.76
CA TYR A 17 20.11 0.00 8.83
C TYR A 17 20.57 1.30 9.52
N VAL A 18 20.82 2.35 8.75
CA VAL A 18 21.21 3.68 9.27
C VAL A 18 20.06 4.35 10.03
N ASP A 19 18.84 4.18 9.55
CA ASP A 19 17.62 4.73 10.15
C ASP A 19 17.06 3.87 11.29
N GLU A 20 17.71 2.74 11.60
CA GLU A 20 17.32 1.76 12.64
C GLU A 20 15.96 1.07 12.41
N GLU A 21 15.52 0.98 11.15
CA GLU A 21 14.23 0.42 10.75
C GLU A 21 14.27 -1.09 10.45
N LEU A 22 15.45 -1.70 10.40
CA LEU A 22 15.59 -3.14 10.16
C LEU A 22 15.17 -3.97 11.36
N GLY A 23 14.40 -5.04 11.10
CA GLY A 23 14.14 -6.08 12.08
C GLY A 23 15.42 -6.80 12.52
N ARG A 24 15.41 -7.42 13.71
CA ARG A 24 16.60 -8.02 14.34
C ARG A 24 17.36 -8.98 13.42
N ALA A 25 16.66 -9.84 12.70
CA ALA A 25 17.28 -10.82 11.81
C ALA A 25 17.92 -10.18 10.57
N GLN A 26 17.29 -9.16 9.98
CA GLN A 26 17.86 -8.40 8.86
C GLN A 26 19.10 -7.63 9.31
N ARG A 27 19.01 -6.97 10.47
CA ARG A 27 20.11 -6.21 11.05
C ARG A 27 21.36 -7.05 11.26
N VAL A 28 21.24 -8.25 11.86
CA VAL A 28 22.37 -9.17 12.05
C VAL A 28 23.00 -9.58 10.72
N ARG A 29 22.19 -9.82 9.67
CA ARG A 29 22.72 -10.15 8.34
C ARG A 29 23.49 -8.99 7.73
N VAL A 30 22.96 -7.77 7.84
CA VAL A 30 23.63 -6.56 7.34
C VAL A 30 24.92 -6.32 8.12
N GLU A 31 24.91 -6.42 9.45
CA GLU A 31 26.10 -6.26 10.29
C GLU A 31 27.19 -7.26 9.92
N ALA A 32 26.85 -8.55 9.77
CA ALA A 32 27.80 -9.57 9.32
C ALA A 32 28.36 -9.26 7.92
N HIS A 33 27.54 -8.75 7.00
CA HIS A 33 28.02 -8.33 5.68
C HIS A 33 28.95 -7.10 5.75
N LEU A 34 28.65 -6.14 6.63
CA LEU A 34 29.47 -4.95 6.85
C LEU A 34 30.84 -5.27 7.46
N GLU A 35 31.02 -6.40 8.15
CA GLU A 35 32.34 -6.84 8.62
C GLU A 35 33.27 -7.18 7.45
N VAL A 36 32.73 -7.73 6.37
CA VAL A 36 33.53 -8.26 5.25
C VAL A 36 33.52 -7.37 4.00
N CYS A 37 32.53 -6.50 3.83
CA CYS A 37 32.38 -5.68 2.62
C CYS A 37 32.72 -4.20 2.85
N ALA A 38 33.86 -3.76 2.31
CA ALA A 38 34.26 -2.36 2.35
C ALA A 38 33.30 -1.43 1.57
N HIS A 39 32.79 -1.88 0.42
CA HIS A 39 31.86 -1.10 -0.40
C HIS A 39 30.57 -0.75 0.35
N CYS A 40 29.97 -1.73 1.06
CA CYS A 40 28.77 -1.48 1.84
C CYS A 40 29.04 -0.62 3.08
N ARG A 41 30.24 -0.70 3.69
CA ARG A 41 30.63 0.24 4.76
C ARG A 41 30.70 1.67 4.25
N ASP A 42 31.29 1.89 3.07
CA ASP A 42 31.35 3.21 2.45
C ASP A 42 29.95 3.74 2.11
N ALA A 43 29.04 2.87 1.65
CA ALA A 43 27.64 3.23 1.41
C ALA A 43 26.91 3.65 2.70
N VAL A 44 27.06 2.90 3.79
CA VAL A 44 26.51 3.26 5.11
C VAL A 44 27.03 4.60 5.59
N GLU A 45 28.33 4.88 5.41
CA GLU A 45 28.93 6.16 5.79
C GLU A 45 28.38 7.33 4.96
N ARG A 46 28.11 7.12 3.67
CA ARG A 46 27.43 8.12 2.83
C ARG A 46 26.03 8.45 3.35
N PHE A 47 25.25 7.43 3.71
CA PHE A 47 23.90 7.64 4.27
C PHE A 47 23.96 8.36 5.62
N ARG A 48 24.85 7.96 6.55
CA ARG A 48 25.04 8.65 7.82
C ARG A 48 25.39 10.13 7.67
N ARG A 49 26.24 10.45 6.70
CA ARG A 49 26.62 11.83 6.38
C ARG A 49 25.44 12.64 5.84
N LEU A 50 24.61 12.04 4.99
CA LEU A 50 23.39 12.70 4.50
C LEU A 50 22.44 12.99 5.67
N THR A 51 22.19 12.00 6.54
CA THR A 51 21.32 12.15 7.70
C THR A 51 21.84 13.22 8.68
N SER A 52 23.17 13.30 8.89
CA SER A 52 23.75 14.33 9.75
C SER A 52 23.63 15.74 9.17
N MET A 53 23.80 15.90 7.85
CA MET A 53 23.57 17.18 7.15
C MET A 53 22.12 17.63 7.28
N LEU A 54 21.16 16.72 7.10
CA LEU A 54 19.73 17.03 7.25
C LEU A 54 19.40 17.47 8.69
N ARG A 55 19.89 16.73 9.69
CA ARG A 55 19.70 17.09 11.11
C ARG A 55 20.34 18.43 11.49
N ALA A 56 21.45 18.80 10.86
CA ALA A 56 22.08 20.09 11.09
C ALA A 56 21.18 21.27 10.65
N VAL A 57 20.49 21.12 9.50
CA VAL A 57 19.55 22.13 8.99
C VAL A 57 18.32 22.25 9.91
N GLU A 58 17.81 21.13 10.43
CA GLU A 58 16.67 21.13 11.36
C GLU A 58 16.99 21.77 12.73
N GLY A 59 18.25 21.73 13.16
CA GLY A 59 18.66 22.18 14.49
C GLY A 59 18.79 23.70 14.64
N GLU A 60 19.33 24.39 13.62
CA GLU A 60 19.65 25.82 13.71
C GLU A 60 18.59 26.74 13.10
N GLU A 61 18.04 26.44 11.92
CA GLU A 61 17.09 27.35 11.24
C GLU A 61 15.63 27.12 11.63
N MET A 62 15.26 25.91 12.02
CA MET A 62 13.87 25.55 12.32
C MET A 62 13.40 25.94 13.74
N ALA A 63 14.30 26.39 14.61
CA ALA A 63 13.95 26.84 15.96
C ALA A 63 13.11 28.13 15.93
N ASP A 64 13.35 29.02 14.97
CA ASP A 64 12.72 30.35 14.89
C ASP A 64 11.54 30.42 13.91
N LEU A 65 11.26 29.34 13.18
CA LEU A 65 10.15 29.30 12.23
C LEU A 65 8.81 29.00 12.94
N PRO A 66 7.74 29.75 12.62
CA PRO A 66 6.41 29.42 13.11
C PRO A 66 6.00 28.04 12.57
N ARG A 67 5.77 27.09 13.48
CA ARG A 67 5.31 25.74 13.12
C ARG A 67 3.88 25.79 12.61
N ILE A 68 3.72 25.96 11.30
CA ILE A 68 2.42 25.85 10.65
C ILE A 68 2.05 24.37 10.59
N SER A 69 1.00 23.97 11.32
CA SER A 69 0.48 22.61 11.26
C SER A 69 -0.36 22.43 10.00
N LEU A 70 0.20 21.76 9.00
CA LEU A 70 -0.51 21.37 7.77
C LEU A 70 -1.37 20.12 7.98
N TRP A 71 -1.18 19.40 9.10
CA TRP A 71 -1.86 18.13 9.38
C TRP A 71 -3.39 18.20 9.32
N PRO A 72 -4.07 19.24 9.87
CA PRO A 72 -5.53 19.34 9.78
C PRO A 72 -6.05 19.51 8.34
N ALA A 73 -5.26 20.11 7.44
CA ALA A 73 -5.62 20.24 6.04
C ALA A 73 -5.45 18.89 5.32
N ILE A 74 -4.32 18.22 5.53
CA ILE A 74 -4.02 16.90 4.96
C ILE A 74 -5.03 15.85 5.45
N ALA A 75 -5.33 15.83 6.75
CA ALA A 75 -6.30 14.89 7.34
C ALA A 75 -7.71 15.07 6.76
N ARG A 76 -8.13 16.31 6.47
CA ARG A 76 -9.41 16.57 5.81
C ARG A 76 -9.45 16.07 4.37
N GLU A 77 -8.35 16.20 3.63
CA GLU A 77 -8.27 15.67 2.26
C GLU A 77 -8.32 14.15 2.23
N ILE A 78 -7.58 13.49 3.14
CA ILE A 78 -7.59 12.02 3.26
C ILE A 78 -8.96 11.52 3.72
N ALA A 79 -9.56 12.15 4.74
CA ALA A 79 -10.88 11.78 5.25
C ALA A 79 -12.02 12.13 4.29
N GLY A 80 -11.83 13.16 3.45
CA GLY A 80 -12.75 13.55 2.39
C GLY A 80 -12.93 12.48 1.32
N GLY A 81 -12.05 11.46 1.31
CA GLY A 81 -12.17 10.27 0.48
C GLY A 81 -11.93 10.60 -0.97
N GLY A 82 -10.89 10.02 -1.56
CA GLY A 82 -10.65 10.10 -3.00
C GLY A 82 -11.96 10.00 -3.77
N ALA A 83 -12.29 11.08 -4.51
CA ALA A 83 -13.54 11.27 -5.25
C ALA A 83 -13.71 10.30 -6.43
N VAL A 84 -13.19 9.08 -6.32
CA VAL A 84 -13.30 7.97 -7.26
C VAL A 84 -14.49 7.06 -6.91
N SER A 85 -15.08 7.18 -5.72
CA SER A 85 -16.34 6.50 -5.38
C SER A 85 -17.52 7.47 -5.28
N GLN A 86 -17.74 8.31 -6.30
CA GLN A 86 -19.12 8.73 -6.54
C GLN A 86 -19.88 7.47 -6.91
N SER A 87 -20.74 7.01 -6.01
CA SER A 87 -21.42 5.72 -6.14
C SER A 87 -22.14 5.68 -7.49
N LEU A 88 -22.01 4.56 -8.21
CA LEU A 88 -22.77 4.36 -9.45
C LEU A 88 -24.28 4.55 -9.23
N ALA A 89 -24.75 4.36 -7.99
CA ALA A 89 -26.11 4.62 -7.57
C ALA A 89 -26.50 6.10 -7.64
N ASP A 90 -25.61 7.03 -7.26
CA ASP A 90 -25.88 8.47 -7.33
C ASP A 90 -25.94 8.98 -8.77
N ARG A 91 -25.15 8.36 -9.67
CA ARG A 91 -25.18 8.65 -11.11
C ARG A 91 -26.45 8.12 -11.77
N TRP A 92 -26.91 6.93 -11.39
CA TRP A 92 -28.18 6.37 -11.88
C TRP A 92 -29.41 7.13 -11.39
N ARG A 93 -29.39 7.65 -10.17
CA ARG A 93 -30.53 8.40 -9.61
C ARG A 93 -30.80 9.73 -10.32
N GLN A 94 -29.77 10.32 -10.91
CA GLN A 94 -29.87 11.58 -11.67
C GLN A 94 -30.30 11.38 -13.13
N TRP A 95 -30.17 10.16 -13.64
CA TRP A 95 -30.53 9.80 -15.02
C TRP A 95 -31.83 8.98 -15.10
N ALA A 96 -32.49 8.68 -13.97
CA ALA A 96 -33.75 7.96 -13.97
C ALA A 96 -34.92 8.92 -14.20
N PRO A 97 -35.56 8.90 -15.39
CA PRO A 97 -36.68 9.78 -15.66
C PRO A 97 -37.96 9.33 -14.92
N SER A 98 -38.84 10.28 -14.63
CA SER A 98 -40.02 10.15 -13.75
C SER A 98 -41.12 9.17 -14.23
N TRP A 99 -40.98 8.59 -15.41
CA TRP A 99 -41.88 7.57 -15.97
C TRP A 99 -41.53 6.14 -15.54
N ALA A 100 -40.41 5.93 -14.84
CA ALA A 100 -40.01 4.63 -14.27
C ALA A 100 -40.74 4.28 -12.95
N ARG A 101 -42.06 4.52 -12.87
CA ARG A 101 -42.95 4.09 -11.79
C ARG A 101 -43.63 2.74 -12.13
N PRO A 102 -44.19 2.00 -11.15
CA PRO A 102 -43.87 0.61 -10.86
C PRO A 102 -44.79 -0.39 -11.59
N VAL A 103 -44.91 -0.31 -12.91
CA VAL A 103 -45.67 -1.32 -13.69
C VAL A 103 -44.79 -2.51 -14.12
N TRP A 104 -43.46 -2.36 -14.03
CA TRP A 104 -42.49 -3.37 -14.49
C TRP A 104 -41.93 -4.26 -13.37
N VAL A 105 -42.31 -4.00 -12.11
CA VAL A 105 -41.90 -4.79 -10.94
C VAL A 105 -42.29 -6.27 -11.05
N PRO A 106 -43.51 -6.65 -11.49
CA PRO A 106 -43.87 -8.08 -11.55
C PRO A 106 -43.20 -8.82 -12.72
N LEU A 107 -42.79 -8.13 -13.80
CA LEU A 107 -42.15 -8.77 -14.95
C LEU A 107 -40.64 -9.00 -14.72
N ALA A 108 -39.96 -8.08 -14.02
CA ALA A 108 -38.54 -8.20 -13.69
C ALA A 108 -38.26 -9.28 -12.64
N ALA A 109 -39.19 -9.53 -11.70
CA ALA A 109 -39.02 -10.53 -10.65
C ALA A 109 -38.87 -11.96 -11.22
N ALA A 110 -39.61 -12.31 -12.27
CA ALA A 110 -39.55 -13.64 -12.88
C ALA A 110 -38.22 -13.90 -13.61
N ALA A 111 -37.69 -12.89 -14.30
CA ALA A 111 -36.40 -13.00 -14.99
C ALA A 111 -35.23 -13.10 -13.99
N VAL A 112 -35.27 -12.35 -12.88
CA VAL A 112 -34.27 -12.42 -11.81
C VAL A 112 -34.33 -13.78 -11.10
N PHE A 113 -35.52 -14.35 -10.86
CA PHE A 113 -35.66 -15.69 -10.27
C PHE A 113 -35.13 -16.79 -11.20
N ALA A 114 -35.43 -16.71 -12.50
CA ALA A 114 -34.89 -17.63 -13.49
C ALA A 114 -33.36 -17.53 -13.59
N LEU A 115 -32.81 -16.31 -13.59
CA LEU A 115 -31.37 -16.10 -13.59
C LEU A 115 -30.73 -16.60 -12.29
N ALA A 116 -31.32 -16.31 -11.12
CA ALA A 116 -30.84 -16.77 -9.81
C ALA A 116 -30.87 -18.30 -9.65
N LEU A 117 -31.69 -19.01 -10.43
CA LEU A 117 -31.77 -20.47 -10.40
C LEU A 117 -30.81 -21.13 -11.40
N VAL A 118 -30.51 -20.47 -12.53
CA VAL A 118 -29.57 -20.95 -13.56
C VAL A 118 -28.11 -20.60 -13.23
N ILE A 119 -27.86 -19.43 -12.65
CA ILE A 119 -26.54 -18.93 -12.24
C ILE A 119 -25.76 -19.91 -11.32
N PRO A 120 -26.33 -20.43 -10.21
CA PRO A 120 -25.60 -21.37 -9.34
C PRO A 120 -25.33 -22.71 -10.02
N LEU A 121 -26.06 -23.06 -11.09
CA LEU A 121 -25.82 -24.29 -11.86
C LEU A 121 -24.64 -24.12 -12.84
N VAL A 122 -24.44 -22.91 -13.37
CA VAL A 122 -23.29 -22.54 -14.21
C VAL A 122 -22.02 -22.28 -13.39
N HIS A 123 -22.15 -21.78 -12.16
CA HIS A 123 -20.99 -21.58 -11.27
C HIS A 123 -20.42 -22.90 -10.73
N GLN A 124 -21.22 -23.97 -10.61
CA GLN A 124 -20.72 -25.28 -10.19
C GLN A 124 -19.70 -25.87 -11.17
N THR A 125 -19.77 -25.53 -12.46
CA THR A 125 -18.79 -26.00 -13.46
C THR A 125 -17.58 -25.08 -13.60
N THR A 126 -17.54 -23.95 -12.87
CA THR A 126 -16.53 -22.88 -13.07
C THR A 126 -15.83 -22.46 -11.77
N THR A 127 -15.90 -23.25 -10.70
CA THR A 127 -15.01 -23.11 -9.54
C THR A 127 -13.79 -24.02 -9.71
N SER A 128 -13.01 -23.74 -10.75
CA SER A 128 -11.61 -24.17 -10.88
C SER A 128 -10.85 -22.93 -11.33
N GLN A 129 -9.83 -22.56 -10.57
CA GLN A 129 -9.12 -21.28 -10.62
C GLN A 129 -9.83 -20.15 -9.87
N ALA A 130 -10.08 -20.39 -8.58
CA ALA A 130 -9.88 -19.31 -7.63
C ALA A 130 -8.40 -18.94 -7.75
N ASP A 131 -8.17 -17.76 -8.33
CA ASP A 131 -6.87 -17.12 -8.37
C ASP A 131 -6.30 -17.16 -6.95
N GLU A 132 -5.26 -17.96 -6.80
CA GLU A 132 -4.59 -18.21 -5.56
C GLU A 132 -3.98 -16.87 -5.15
N ALA A 133 -4.68 -16.15 -4.28
CA ALA A 133 -4.13 -14.97 -3.62
C ALA A 133 -3.02 -15.48 -2.68
N ILE A 134 -1.84 -15.69 -3.26
CA ILE A 134 -0.62 -16.06 -2.57
C ILE A 134 -0.28 -14.88 -1.67
N VAL A 135 -0.50 -15.06 -0.37
CA VAL A 135 -0.05 -14.12 0.65
C VAL A 135 1.47 -14.24 0.73
N GLU A 136 2.18 -13.32 0.06
CA GLU A 136 3.63 -13.40 -0.13
C GLU A 136 4.42 -13.19 1.18
N SER A 137 3.85 -12.49 2.17
CA SER A 137 4.34 -12.50 3.55
C SER A 137 3.34 -11.91 4.54
N VAL A 138 3.10 -12.57 5.67
CA VAL A 138 2.54 -11.96 6.88
C VAL A 138 3.70 -11.76 7.84
N ASP A 139 4.25 -10.55 7.89
CA ASP A 139 5.20 -10.22 8.94
C ASP A 139 4.41 -9.83 10.20
N GLN A 140 4.74 -10.46 11.33
CA GLN A 140 4.02 -10.28 12.57
C GLN A 140 4.36 -8.92 13.19
N GLY A 141 3.67 -7.87 12.77
CA GLY A 141 3.69 -6.59 13.48
C GLY A 141 3.33 -5.38 12.63
N GLU A 142 2.21 -4.75 12.98
CA GLU A 142 1.84 -3.36 12.65
C GLU A 142 1.43 -3.00 11.21
N VAL A 143 1.85 -3.73 10.16
CA VAL A 143 1.50 -3.38 8.77
C VAL A 143 1.08 -4.58 7.93
N MET A 144 -0.04 -4.45 7.21
CA MET A 144 -0.51 -5.43 6.22
C MET A 144 -0.64 -4.78 4.85
N VAL A 145 0.05 -5.35 3.85
CA VAL A 145 0.03 -4.85 2.47
C VAL A 145 -0.72 -5.82 1.58
N LEU A 146 -1.71 -5.31 0.85
CA LEU A 146 -2.52 -6.08 -0.08
C LEU A 146 -2.45 -5.41 -1.46
N ARG A 147 -1.91 -6.14 -2.45
CA ARG A 147 -1.74 -5.64 -3.82
C ARG A 147 -2.87 -6.19 -4.67
N GLY A 148 -3.76 -5.32 -5.15
CA GLY A 148 -4.84 -5.67 -6.07
C GLY A 148 -4.38 -5.65 -7.54
N ASP A 149 -5.12 -6.34 -8.42
CA ASP A 149 -4.73 -6.53 -9.84
C ASP A 149 -4.60 -5.20 -10.62
N LYS A 150 -5.33 -4.16 -10.22
CA LYS A 150 -5.43 -2.87 -10.94
C LYS A 150 -4.55 -1.78 -10.35
N ASN A 151 -3.27 -2.07 -10.20
CA ASN A 151 -2.23 -1.11 -9.79
C ASN A 151 -2.53 -0.39 -8.46
N SER A 152 -3.37 -0.99 -7.61
CA SER A 152 -3.77 -0.46 -6.32
C SER A 152 -3.10 -1.28 -5.23
N THR A 153 -2.23 -0.62 -4.46
CA THR A 153 -1.61 -1.21 -3.27
C THR A 153 -2.27 -0.60 -2.04
N ILE A 154 -2.92 -1.44 -1.22
CA ILE A 154 -3.55 -1.02 0.03
C ILE A 154 -2.60 -1.39 1.16
N ILE A 155 -2.17 -0.38 1.92
CA ILE A 155 -1.29 -0.53 3.08
C ILE A 155 -2.11 -0.18 4.32
N TRP A 156 -2.30 -1.15 5.21
CA TRP A 156 -2.99 -0.97 6.49
C TRP A 156 -1.94 -0.86 7.59
N VAL A 157 -1.99 0.23 8.37
CA VAL A 157 -1.15 0.42 9.57
C VAL A 157 -2.05 0.35 10.79
N PHE A 158 -1.84 -0.64 11.66
CA PHE A 158 -2.63 -0.83 12.87
C PHE A 158 -1.98 -0.12 14.04
N LYS A 159 -2.58 0.99 14.51
CA LYS A 159 -2.13 1.69 15.70
C LYS A 159 -2.71 1.04 16.96
N LYS A 160 -1.87 0.81 17.97
CA LYS A 160 -2.26 0.26 19.27
C LYS A 160 -3.07 1.25 20.11
#